data_AF-W2SVR9-F1
#
_entry.id   AF-W2SVR9-F1
#
_cell.length_a   1.000
_cell.length_b   1.000
_cell.length_c   1.000
_cell.angle_alpha   90.00
_cell.angle_beta   90.00
_cell.angle_gamma   90.00
#
_symmetry.space_group_name_H-M   'P 1'
#
loop_
_entity.id
_entity.type
_entity.pdbx_description
1 polymer ?
#
loop_
_entity_poly.entity_id
_entity_poly.type
_entity_poly.pdbx_seq_one_letter_code
_entity_poly.pdbx_strand_id
1 'polypeptide(L)'
;MRDLAFHMGSVVDDVLEVDCMNNNDAKHESNYAQEKSKEVVDARMWYQRFFEDYYASFITSKWMVVFSALLFGCYVAAATIGSQQVVVGFDLINIVLAESRPRRFLELRRKFFPEDFSRLDVAVMKPPKMEAPKERKLFMELLKKFENTPCSAGRNTTDFWYFSFKTYMENLGFGDAWKNVEEDEESFAGNLRGFLLANDKFSYDILRYGNGSAKAFRFVIRLSNVSTDELIYRCANTMRGICDNNPQYGLSTYTPLWNLADQYEIIWPQTIQDLYISIGKTQMCAFFLCKVAFSIFFQQ
;
A
#
# COMPACT_ATOMS: atom_id res chain seq x y z
N MET A 1 -19.34 6.16 43.30
CA MET A 1 -18.85 7.52 42.99
C MET A 1 -19.11 7.75 41.50
N ARG A 2 -20.30 8.29 41.17
CA ARG A 2 -20.51 9.62 40.54
C ARG A 2 -19.82 9.70 39.18
N ASP A 3 -20.47 9.34 38.07
CA ASP A 3 -21.42 10.16 37.28
C ASP A 3 -21.02 11.65 37.19
N LEU A 4 -20.56 12.03 36.00
CA LEU A 4 -20.41 13.43 35.56
C LEU A 4 -21.12 13.54 34.20
N ALA A 5 -22.44 13.68 34.30
CA ALA A 5 -23.30 14.10 33.21
C ALA A 5 -22.99 15.57 32.88
N PHE A 6 -22.67 15.82 31.61
CA PHE A 6 -22.53 17.14 31.04
C PHE A 6 -23.93 17.74 30.89
N HIS A 7 -24.28 18.67 31.77
CA HIS A 7 -25.53 19.43 31.70
C HIS A 7 -25.20 20.91 31.92
N MET A 8 -24.97 21.64 30.83
CA MET A 8 -25.05 23.10 30.76
C MET A 8 -25.51 23.40 29.33
N GLY A 9 -26.71 23.88 29.05
CA GLY A 9 -27.57 24.71 29.89
C GLY A 9 -27.93 25.95 29.06
N SER A 10 -28.77 25.74 28.05
CA SER A 10 -29.62 26.78 27.47
C SER A 10 -30.67 27.11 28.52
N VAL A 11 -30.73 28.35 28.99
CA VAL A 11 -31.98 29.07 29.32
C VAL A 11 -31.64 30.56 29.32
N VAL A 12 -32.30 31.30 28.43
CA VAL A 12 -32.51 32.74 28.55
C VAL A 12 -33.70 32.89 29.48
N ASP A 13 -33.50 33.49 30.65
CA ASP A 13 -34.60 33.96 31.51
C ASP A 13 -34.46 35.46 31.70
N ASP A 14 -35.54 36.12 31.31
CA ASP A 14 -35.83 37.54 31.46
C ASP A 14 -36.47 37.78 32.85
N VAL A 15 -36.43 39.03 33.31
CA VAL A 15 -37.17 39.61 34.46
C VAL A 15 -36.60 39.41 35.89
N LEU A 16 -36.07 40.51 36.47
CA LEU A 16 -36.66 41.09 37.70
C LEU A 16 -36.15 42.51 38.01
N GLU A 17 -37.12 43.30 38.47
CA GLU A 17 -37.20 44.73 38.74
C GLU A 17 -36.37 45.27 39.93
N VAL A 18 -36.04 46.57 39.78
CA VAL A 18 -36.17 47.69 40.75
C VAL A 18 -35.36 47.65 42.06
N ASP A 19 -34.50 48.68 42.23
CA ASP A 19 -34.58 49.53 43.42
C ASP A 19 -34.06 50.97 43.18
N CYS A 20 -34.56 51.88 44.00
CA CYS A 20 -34.92 53.26 43.69
C CYS A 20 -33.86 54.33 44.03
N MET A 21 -34.00 55.55 43.50
CA MET A 21 -33.84 56.82 44.25
C MET A 21 -34.27 58.05 43.41
N ASN A 22 -35.18 58.84 44.01
CA ASN A 22 -35.85 60.04 43.50
C ASN A 22 -34.94 61.30 43.48
N ASN A 23 -35.22 62.26 42.59
CA ASN A 23 -35.87 63.53 43.00
C ASN A 23 -36.07 64.55 41.84
N ASN A 24 -37.33 64.98 41.75
CA ASN A 24 -37.84 66.34 41.52
C ASN A 24 -37.95 66.92 40.09
N ASP A 25 -39.17 66.77 39.56
CA ASP A 25 -40.11 67.82 39.12
C ASP A 25 -39.72 68.86 38.04
N ALA A 26 -40.48 68.73 36.94
CA ALA A 26 -41.28 69.75 36.25
C ALA A 26 -40.58 70.85 35.43
N LYS A 27 -40.68 70.75 34.09
CA LYS A 27 -41.44 71.73 33.28
C LYS A 27 -41.61 71.35 31.80
N HIS A 28 -42.87 71.35 31.38
CA HIS A 28 -43.46 71.67 30.08
C HIS A 28 -42.56 71.92 28.84
N GLU A 29 -42.91 71.14 27.81
CA GLU A 29 -43.25 71.56 26.44
C GLU A 29 -42.26 72.26 25.51
N SER A 30 -42.41 71.85 24.24
CA SER A 30 -41.96 72.45 22.99
C SER A 30 -40.49 72.26 22.65
N ASN A 31 -40.24 71.42 21.64
CA ASN A 31 -39.56 71.81 20.39
C ASN A 31 -39.53 70.63 19.44
N TYR A 32 -40.62 70.49 18.66
CA TYR A 32 -40.51 69.87 17.35
C TYR A 32 -39.61 70.77 16.48
N ALA A 33 -38.71 70.13 15.75
CA ALA A 33 -37.83 70.70 14.72
C ALA A 33 -36.55 71.41 15.22
N GLN A 34 -35.56 70.61 15.62
CA GLN A 34 -34.18 70.87 15.22
C GLN A 34 -33.47 69.55 14.86
N GLU A 35 -33.51 69.27 13.56
CA GLU A 35 -32.50 68.62 12.73
C GLU A 35 -31.38 67.76 13.38
N LYS A 36 -31.27 66.53 12.81
CA LYS A 36 -30.04 65.91 12.27
C LYS A 36 -29.34 64.84 13.12
N SER A 37 -29.18 63.68 12.47
CA SER A 37 -28.42 62.47 12.80
C SER A 37 -28.74 61.77 14.13
N LYS A 38 -29.73 60.86 14.10
CA LYS A 38 -29.62 59.64 14.92
C LYS A 38 -28.42 58.86 14.38
N GLU A 39 -27.28 59.02 15.04
CA GLU A 39 -26.17 58.07 14.93
C GLU A 39 -26.71 56.72 15.39
N VAL A 40 -26.91 55.80 14.45
CA VAL A 40 -27.21 54.40 14.78
C VAL A 40 -25.94 53.87 15.44
N VAL A 41 -25.96 53.74 16.77
CA VAL A 41 -24.86 53.11 17.50
C VAL A 41 -24.78 51.67 17.02
N ASP A 42 -23.81 51.41 16.16
CA ASP A 42 -23.56 50.10 15.58
C ASP A 42 -23.17 49.11 16.68
N ALA A 43 -24.08 48.23 17.09
CA ALA A 43 -23.86 47.27 18.17
C ALA A 43 -22.95 46.08 17.76
N ARG A 44 -22.40 46.09 16.54
CA ARG A 44 -21.53 45.01 16.03
C ARG A 44 -20.18 44.99 16.74
N MET A 45 -19.70 43.79 17.07
CA MET A 45 -18.38 43.58 17.64
C MET A 45 -17.27 43.90 16.62
N TRP A 46 -16.07 44.25 17.11
CA TRP A 46 -14.95 44.72 16.27
C TRP A 46 -14.59 43.76 15.12
N TYR A 47 -14.68 42.44 15.35
CA TYR A 47 -14.39 41.44 14.32
C TYR A 47 -15.49 41.35 13.27
N GLN A 48 -16.76 41.56 13.64
CA GLN A 48 -17.87 41.58 12.67
C GLN A 48 -17.69 42.75 11.70
N ARG A 49 -17.35 43.94 12.22
CA ARG A 49 -17.05 45.11 11.39
C ARG A 49 -15.86 44.87 10.46
N PHE A 50 -14.79 44.23 10.94
CA PHE A 50 -13.64 43.88 10.10
C PHE A 50 -14.01 42.91 8.97
N PHE A 51 -14.75 41.84 9.27
CA PHE A 51 -15.11 40.83 8.27
C PHE A 51 -16.14 41.35 7.26
N GLU A 52 -17.15 42.07 7.72
CA GLU A 52 -18.25 42.57 6.90
C GLU A 52 -17.84 43.78 6.07
N ASP A 53 -17.22 44.79 6.68
CA ASP A 53 -17.02 46.06 6.00
C ASP A 53 -15.70 46.07 5.21
N TYR A 54 -14.63 45.46 5.74
CA TYR A 54 -13.28 45.50 5.14
C TYR A 54 -12.94 44.24 4.33
N TYR A 55 -13.02 43.06 4.95
CA TYR A 55 -12.59 41.80 4.32
C TYR A 55 -13.55 41.33 3.22
N ALA A 56 -14.86 41.37 3.45
CA ALA A 56 -15.85 40.95 2.45
C ALA A 56 -15.83 41.86 1.22
N SER A 57 -15.76 43.19 1.42
CA SER A 57 -15.62 44.16 0.33
C SER A 57 -14.35 43.95 -0.51
N PHE A 58 -13.23 43.59 0.14
CA PHE A 58 -11.97 43.30 -0.53
C PHE A 58 -12.04 42.02 -1.39
N ILE A 59 -12.55 40.91 -0.83
CA ILE A 59 -12.63 39.63 -1.54
C ILE A 59 -13.69 39.63 -2.64
N THR A 60 -14.80 40.34 -2.45
CA THR A 60 -15.90 40.40 -3.42
C THR A 60 -15.59 41.32 -4.61
N SER A 61 -14.50 42.10 -4.54
CA SER A 61 -14.07 42.92 -5.67
C SER A 61 -13.77 42.06 -6.90
N LYS A 62 -14.27 42.48 -8.08
CA LYS A 62 -14.17 41.69 -9.33
C LYS A 62 -12.73 41.27 -9.66
N TRP A 63 -11.76 42.15 -9.40
CA TRP A 63 -10.34 41.88 -9.60
C TRP A 63 -9.81 40.80 -8.65
N MET A 64 -10.19 40.85 -7.37
CA MET A 64 -9.74 39.88 -6.37
C MET A 64 -10.38 38.50 -6.60
N VAL A 65 -11.64 38.43 -7.02
CA VAL A 65 -12.30 37.17 -7.39
C VAL A 65 -11.59 36.50 -8.57
N VAL A 66 -11.28 37.25 -9.62
CA VAL A 66 -10.55 36.73 -10.80
C VAL A 66 -9.15 36.26 -10.41
N PHE A 67 -8.43 37.05 -9.61
CA PHE A 67 -7.11 36.68 -9.11
C PHE A 67 -7.15 35.41 -8.24
N SER A 68 -8.10 35.31 -7.32
CA SER A 68 -8.30 34.15 -6.46
C SER A 68 -8.65 32.89 -7.26
N ALA A 69 -9.55 33.02 -8.25
CA ALA A 69 -9.90 31.92 -9.15
C ALA A 69 -8.70 31.45 -9.98
N LEU A 70 -7.87 32.38 -10.47
CA LEU A 70 -6.63 32.05 -11.19
C LEU A 70 -5.64 31.32 -10.26
N LEU A 71 -5.43 31.82 -9.05
CA LEU A 71 -4.55 31.20 -8.06
C LEU A 71 -5.04 29.78 -7.71
N PHE A 72 -6.33 29.59 -7.50
CA PHE A 72 -6.92 28.28 -7.25
C PHE A 72 -6.75 27.34 -8.45
N GLY A 73 -6.94 27.84 -9.68
CA GLY A 73 -6.67 27.08 -10.90
C GLY A 73 -5.22 26.63 -11.01
N CYS A 74 -4.26 27.54 -10.75
CA CYS A 74 -2.84 27.21 -10.69
C CYS A 74 -2.53 26.18 -9.60
N TYR A 75 -3.14 26.31 -8.42
CA TYR A 75 -3.00 25.35 -7.32
C TYR A 75 -3.49 23.95 -7.72
N VAL A 76 -4.67 23.85 -8.33
CA VAL A 76 -5.22 22.57 -8.82
C VAL A 76 -4.32 21.96 -9.89
N ALA A 77 -3.80 22.78 -10.82
CA ALA A 77 -2.86 22.32 -11.83
C ALA A 77 -1.56 21.78 -11.21
N ALA A 78 -0.97 22.51 -10.27
CA ALA A 78 0.23 22.08 -9.55
C ALA A 78 -0.01 20.80 -8.74
N ALA A 79 -1.16 20.69 -8.06
CA ALA A 79 -1.54 19.49 -7.32
C ALA A 79 -1.76 18.28 -8.24
N THR A 80 -2.34 18.48 -9.43
CA THR A 80 -2.53 17.42 -10.43
C THR A 80 -1.20 16.94 -11.00
N ILE A 81 -0.26 17.86 -11.25
CA ILE A 81 1.09 17.50 -11.70
C ILE A 81 1.84 16.77 -10.57
N GLY A 82 1.74 17.25 -9.34
CA GLY A 82 2.37 16.63 -8.18
C GLY A 82 1.83 15.23 -7.88
N SER A 83 0.52 15.01 -8.02
CA SER A 83 -0.08 13.70 -7.77
C SER A 83 0.33 12.64 -8.80
N GLN A 84 0.64 13.04 -10.03
CA GLN A 84 1.16 12.14 -11.07
C GLN A 84 2.62 11.69 -10.82
N GLN A 85 3.39 12.45 -10.05
CA GLN A 85 4.80 12.17 -9.76
C GLN A 85 5.01 11.40 -8.46
N VAL A 86 3.94 10.95 -7.79
CA VAL A 86 4.04 10.18 -6.57
C VAL A 86 4.57 8.79 -6.90
N VAL A 87 5.85 8.57 -6.59
CA VAL A 87 6.46 7.24 -6.60
C VAL A 87 6.11 6.56 -5.28
N VAL A 88 5.35 5.48 -5.35
CA VAL A 88 5.08 4.65 -4.18
C VAL A 88 6.30 3.75 -3.95
N GLY A 89 6.92 3.89 -2.77
CA GLY A 89 8.13 3.17 -2.41
C GLY A 89 8.15 2.83 -0.92
N PHE A 90 8.28 1.55 -0.61
CA PHE A 90 8.35 1.00 0.73
C PHE A 90 9.81 0.68 1.08
N ASP A 91 10.59 1.70 1.42
CA ASP A 91 11.94 1.48 1.94
C ASP A 91 11.87 1.17 3.45
N LEU A 92 12.24 -0.06 3.82
CA LEU A 92 12.24 -0.53 5.22
C LEU A 92 13.04 0.42 6.13
N ILE A 93 14.05 1.08 5.57
CA ILE A 93 14.90 2.01 6.32
C ILE A 93 14.14 3.24 6.84
N ASN A 94 13.03 3.61 6.20
CA ASN A 94 12.20 4.76 6.56
C ASN A 94 11.11 4.43 7.59
N ILE A 95 10.87 3.14 7.83
CA ILE A 95 9.84 2.66 8.77
C ILE A 95 10.44 2.45 10.16
N VAL A 96 11.72 2.08 10.19
CA VAL A 96 12.44 1.79 11.43
C VAL A 96 12.79 3.10 12.14
N LEU A 97 12.63 3.12 13.46
CA LEU A 97 12.99 4.26 14.32
C LEU A 97 14.44 4.72 14.05
N ALA A 98 14.62 6.03 13.87
CA ALA A 98 15.89 6.63 13.47
C ALA A 98 17.07 6.20 14.37
N GLU A 99 16.89 6.21 15.69
CA GLU A 99 17.93 5.90 16.68
C GLU A 99 17.85 4.44 17.17
N SER A 100 17.76 3.47 16.25
CA SER A 100 17.61 2.06 16.61
C SER A 100 18.67 1.15 16.00
N ARG A 101 18.99 0.04 16.70
CA ARG A 101 19.93 -0.99 16.21
C ARG A 101 19.55 -1.55 14.82
N PRO A 102 18.25 -1.79 14.50
CA PRO A 102 17.87 -2.22 13.17
C PRO A 102 18.13 -1.15 12.09
N ARG A 103 17.94 0.15 12.39
CA ARG A 103 18.27 1.24 11.45
C ARG A 103 19.74 1.22 11.09
N ARG A 104 20.59 1.08 12.11
CA ARG A 104 22.04 0.96 11.92
C ARG A 104 22.43 -0.26 11.09
N PHE A 105 21.79 -1.40 11.34
CA PHE A 105 22.01 -2.61 10.55
C PHE A 105 21.63 -2.42 9.07
N LEU A 106 20.47 -1.81 8.78
CA LEU A 106 20.01 -1.57 7.41
C LEU A 106 20.92 -0.59 6.65
N GLU A 107 21.42 0.45 7.31
CA GLU A 107 22.41 1.37 6.73
C GLU A 107 23.72 0.66 6.38
N LEU A 108 24.24 -0.15 7.31
CA LEU A 108 25.46 -0.94 7.09
C LEU A 108 25.24 -1.96 5.97
N ARG A 109 24.10 -2.64 5.96
CA ARG A 109 23.72 -3.54 4.88
C ARG A 109 23.72 -2.82 3.53
N ARG A 110 23.02 -1.69 3.42
CA ARG A 110 22.96 -0.90 2.18
C ARG A 110 24.34 -0.42 1.71
N LYS A 111 25.24 -0.10 2.65
CA LYS A 111 26.60 0.38 2.33
C LYS A 111 27.56 -0.74 1.91
N PHE A 112 27.53 -1.88 2.61
CA PHE A 112 28.51 -2.96 2.44
C PHE A 112 28.02 -4.12 1.58
N PHE A 113 26.70 -4.27 1.44
CA PHE A 113 26.04 -5.34 0.69
C PHE A 113 24.97 -4.72 -0.23
N PRO A 114 25.38 -3.99 -1.28
CA PRO A 114 24.44 -3.28 -2.17
C PRO A 114 23.65 -4.24 -3.08
N GLU A 115 24.13 -5.47 -3.27
CA GLU A 115 23.45 -6.47 -4.08
C GLU A 115 22.38 -7.19 -3.25
N ASP A 116 21.12 -6.86 -3.53
CA ASP A 116 19.98 -7.57 -2.95
C ASP A 116 19.70 -8.85 -3.74
N PHE A 117 20.07 -9.98 -3.14
CA PHE A 117 19.73 -11.30 -3.61
C PHE A 117 18.53 -11.83 -2.85
N SER A 118 17.39 -11.91 -3.52
CA SER A 118 16.19 -12.53 -2.95
C SER A 118 16.04 -13.94 -3.49
N ARG A 119 15.72 -14.88 -2.60
CA ARG A 119 15.44 -16.26 -2.97
C ARG A 119 13.96 -16.40 -3.34
N LEU A 120 13.70 -17.02 -4.47
CA LEU A 120 12.38 -17.42 -4.93
C LEU A 120 12.28 -18.94 -4.86
N ASP A 121 11.49 -19.45 -3.93
CA ASP A 121 11.16 -20.85 -3.86
C ASP A 121 10.06 -21.16 -4.87
N VAL A 122 10.28 -22.17 -5.71
CA VAL A 122 9.27 -22.67 -6.66
C VAL A 122 8.93 -24.11 -6.27
N ALA A 123 7.70 -24.30 -5.81
CA ALA A 123 7.14 -25.61 -5.48
C ALA A 123 6.46 -26.22 -6.71
N VAL A 124 6.76 -27.49 -6.97
CA VAL A 124 6.19 -28.30 -8.05
C VAL A 124 5.32 -29.38 -7.41
N MET A 125 4.01 -29.18 -7.41
CA MET A 125 3.06 -30.07 -6.72
C MET A 125 2.70 -31.32 -7.53
N LYS A 126 2.88 -31.27 -8.86
CA LYS A 126 2.73 -32.42 -9.76
C LYS A 126 4.05 -32.60 -10.53
N PRO A 127 5.06 -33.20 -9.89
CA PRO A 127 6.39 -33.30 -10.50
C PRO A 127 6.35 -34.22 -11.72
N PRO A 128 7.05 -33.87 -12.81
CA PRO A 128 7.31 -34.81 -13.90
C PRO A 128 8.19 -35.97 -13.40
N LYS A 129 8.15 -37.10 -14.11
CA LYS A 129 9.12 -38.16 -13.91
C LYS A 129 10.48 -37.69 -14.42
N MET A 130 11.34 -37.32 -13.49
CA MET A 130 12.68 -36.81 -13.82
C MET A 130 13.63 -37.93 -14.25
N GLU A 131 13.27 -39.19 -13.98
CA GLU A 131 13.91 -40.39 -14.51
C GLU A 131 13.72 -40.48 -16.04
N ALA A 132 12.52 -40.14 -16.52
CA ALA A 132 12.15 -40.26 -17.93
C ALA A 132 12.75 -39.10 -18.77
N PRO A 133 13.59 -39.39 -19.80
CA PRO A 133 14.29 -38.34 -20.55
C PRO A 133 13.37 -37.32 -21.24
N LYS A 134 12.22 -37.77 -21.75
CA LYS A 134 11.25 -36.90 -22.45
C LYS A 134 10.59 -35.90 -21.49
N GLU A 135 10.11 -36.37 -20.36
CA GLU A 135 9.46 -35.52 -19.34
C GLU A 135 10.46 -34.57 -18.71
N ARG A 136 11.68 -35.06 -18.40
CA ARG A 136 12.78 -34.25 -17.91
C ARG A 136 13.10 -33.11 -18.86
N LYS A 137 13.27 -33.37 -20.18
CA LYS A 137 13.58 -32.34 -21.17
C LYS A 137 12.51 -31.24 -21.22
N LEU A 138 11.23 -31.60 -21.20
CA LEU A 138 10.13 -30.63 -21.18
C LEU A 138 10.16 -29.76 -19.92
N PHE A 139 10.45 -30.35 -18.77
CA PHE A 139 10.61 -29.61 -17.52
C PHE A 139 11.83 -28.67 -17.55
N MET A 140 12.94 -29.11 -18.15
CA MET A 140 14.14 -28.27 -18.31
C MET A 140 13.88 -27.04 -19.21
N GLU A 141 13.01 -27.16 -20.20
CA GLU A 141 12.57 -26.02 -21.03
C GLU A 141 11.71 -25.05 -20.22
N LEU A 142 10.82 -25.55 -19.35
CA LEU A 142 10.08 -24.72 -18.41
C LEU A 142 11.01 -24.01 -17.42
N LEU A 143 11.96 -24.72 -16.83
CA LEU A 143 12.94 -24.13 -15.91
C LEU A 143 13.71 -23.00 -16.59
N LYS A 144 14.11 -23.20 -17.84
CA LYS A 144 14.77 -22.15 -18.65
C LYS A 144 13.89 -20.91 -18.83
N LYS A 145 12.55 -21.05 -18.91
CA LYS A 145 11.64 -19.89 -18.97
C LYS A 145 11.71 -19.09 -17.66
N PHE A 146 11.73 -19.75 -16.51
CA PHE A 146 11.92 -19.07 -15.23
C PHE A 146 13.28 -18.37 -15.17
N GLU A 147 14.36 -19.08 -15.53
CA GLU A 147 15.74 -18.56 -15.49
C GLU A 147 15.99 -17.37 -16.43
N ASN A 148 15.26 -17.30 -17.54
CA ASN A 148 15.38 -16.24 -18.55
C ASN A 148 14.45 -15.05 -18.32
N THR A 149 13.74 -15.01 -17.19
CA THR A 149 12.94 -13.82 -16.84
C THR A 149 13.85 -12.63 -16.51
N PRO A 150 13.41 -11.39 -16.77
CA PRO A 150 14.19 -10.19 -16.43
C PRO A 150 14.45 -10.03 -14.92
N CYS A 151 13.68 -10.75 -14.12
CA CYS A 151 13.76 -10.75 -12.66
C CYS A 151 14.72 -11.80 -12.11
N SER A 152 15.14 -12.77 -12.92
CA SER A 152 16.01 -13.86 -12.49
C SER A 152 17.47 -13.54 -12.74
N ALA A 153 18.34 -13.95 -11.80
CA ALA A 153 19.78 -13.80 -11.92
C ALA A 153 20.43 -14.83 -12.87
N GLY A 154 19.62 -15.62 -13.58
CA GLY A 154 20.06 -16.61 -14.56
C GLY A 154 20.40 -17.99 -13.98
N ARG A 155 20.68 -18.93 -14.89
CA ARG A 155 20.85 -20.37 -14.58
C ARG A 155 21.93 -20.71 -13.57
N ASN A 156 23.03 -19.96 -13.53
CA ASN A 156 24.13 -20.20 -12.59
C ASN A 156 23.74 -19.97 -11.12
N THR A 157 22.56 -19.39 -10.89
CA THR A 157 22.06 -19.05 -9.56
C THR A 157 20.91 -19.95 -9.10
N THR A 158 20.46 -20.86 -9.96
CA THR A 158 19.38 -21.81 -9.68
C THR A 158 19.90 -22.94 -8.80
N ASP A 159 19.36 -23.03 -7.60
CA ASP A 159 19.58 -24.13 -6.66
C ASP A 159 18.53 -25.22 -6.94
N PHE A 160 18.93 -26.22 -7.72
CA PHE A 160 18.10 -27.36 -8.08
C PHE A 160 18.81 -28.68 -7.79
N TRP A 161 18.11 -29.62 -7.15
CA TRP A 161 18.66 -30.91 -6.75
C TRP A 161 19.21 -31.71 -7.94
N TYR A 162 18.61 -31.60 -9.12
CA TYR A 162 19.07 -32.34 -10.31
C TYR A 162 20.43 -31.84 -10.82
N PHE A 163 20.69 -30.53 -10.77
CA PHE A 163 22.01 -29.99 -11.11
C PHE A 163 23.07 -30.43 -10.11
N SER A 164 22.72 -30.39 -8.83
CA SER A 164 23.62 -30.83 -7.76
C SER A 164 23.87 -32.33 -7.80
N PHE A 165 22.87 -33.11 -8.22
CA PHE A 165 23.01 -34.55 -8.44
C PHE A 165 23.97 -34.86 -9.60
N LYS A 166 23.87 -34.12 -10.72
CA LYS A 166 24.83 -34.23 -11.82
C LYS A 166 26.25 -33.92 -11.35
N THR A 167 26.45 -32.80 -10.66
CA THR A 167 27.77 -32.41 -10.11
C THR A 167 28.29 -33.43 -9.09
N TYR A 168 27.42 -34.03 -8.28
CA TYR A 168 27.79 -35.10 -7.36
C TYR A 168 28.32 -36.33 -8.09
N MET A 169 27.64 -36.78 -9.15
CA MET A 169 28.10 -37.92 -9.96
C MET A 169 29.42 -37.63 -10.69
N GLU A 170 29.59 -36.41 -11.20
CA GLU A 170 30.86 -35.94 -11.80
C GLU A 170 31.99 -36.00 -10.78
N ASN A 171 31.76 -35.53 -9.55
CA ASN A 171 32.77 -35.51 -8.48
C ASN A 171 33.18 -36.91 -8.00
N LEU A 172 32.29 -37.90 -8.10
CA LEU A 172 32.59 -39.30 -7.80
C LEU A 172 33.40 -40.00 -8.91
N GLY A 173 33.74 -39.32 -10.00
CA GLY A 173 34.45 -39.90 -11.14
C GLY A 173 33.54 -40.63 -12.12
N PHE A 174 32.21 -40.50 -11.97
CA PHE A 174 31.22 -41.10 -12.87
C PHE A 174 30.73 -40.11 -13.95
N GLY A 175 31.48 -39.05 -14.24
CA GLY A 175 31.10 -38.04 -15.24
C GLY A 175 30.87 -38.63 -16.64
N ASP A 176 31.75 -39.52 -17.10
CA ASP A 176 31.61 -40.20 -18.40
C ASP A 176 30.42 -41.18 -18.44
N ALA A 177 30.06 -41.72 -17.27
CA ALA A 177 28.92 -42.62 -17.10
C ALA A 177 27.59 -41.89 -16.85
N TRP A 178 27.60 -40.56 -16.66
CA TRP A 178 26.40 -39.78 -16.35
C TRP A 178 25.30 -39.99 -17.40
N LYS A 179 25.64 -40.01 -18.69
CA LYS A 179 24.65 -40.25 -19.76
C LYS A 179 23.95 -41.60 -19.61
N ASN A 180 24.69 -42.64 -19.24
CA ASN A 180 24.13 -43.98 -19.06
C ASN A 180 23.21 -44.03 -17.83
N VAL A 181 23.61 -43.35 -16.74
CA VAL A 181 22.78 -43.21 -15.53
C VAL A 181 21.54 -42.36 -15.79
N GLU A 182 21.66 -41.34 -16.65
CA GLU A 182 20.60 -40.39 -16.98
C GLU A 182 19.55 -40.98 -17.92
N GLU A 183 19.92 -41.93 -18.78
CA GLU A 183 19.03 -42.60 -19.73
C GLU A 183 18.31 -43.82 -19.13
N ASP A 184 18.91 -44.48 -18.13
CA ASP A 184 18.34 -45.64 -17.45
C ASP A 184 17.57 -45.26 -16.17
N GLU A 185 16.28 -45.55 -16.13
CA GLU A 185 15.40 -45.15 -15.02
C GLU A 185 15.78 -45.82 -13.68
N GLU A 186 16.20 -47.09 -13.72
CA GLU A 186 16.56 -47.85 -12.52
C GLU A 186 17.89 -47.35 -11.93
N SER A 187 18.91 -47.17 -12.78
CA SER A 187 20.19 -46.57 -12.40
C SER A 187 20.02 -45.14 -11.88
N PHE A 188 19.15 -44.32 -12.51
CA PHE A 188 18.86 -42.98 -12.03
C PHE A 188 18.28 -43.00 -10.61
N ALA A 189 17.23 -43.82 -10.38
CA ALA A 189 16.57 -43.90 -9.09
C ALA A 189 17.49 -44.43 -7.98
N GLY A 190 18.33 -45.43 -8.30
CA GLY A 190 19.31 -45.99 -7.38
C GLY A 190 20.37 -44.97 -6.95
N ASN A 191 20.98 -44.28 -7.91
CA ASN A 191 22.00 -43.26 -7.64
C ASN A 191 21.41 -42.01 -6.96
N LEU A 192 20.18 -41.62 -7.32
CA LEU A 192 19.47 -40.50 -6.69
C LEU A 192 19.26 -40.77 -5.19
N ARG A 193 18.92 -42.00 -4.80
CA ARG A 193 18.80 -42.37 -3.39
C ARG A 193 20.12 -42.18 -2.63
N GLY A 194 21.25 -42.60 -3.23
CA GLY A 194 22.58 -42.38 -2.66
C GLY A 194 22.91 -40.90 -2.48
N PHE A 195 22.65 -40.09 -3.51
CA PHE A 195 22.85 -38.64 -3.46
C PHE A 195 22.03 -37.97 -2.34
N LEU A 196 20.74 -38.33 -2.21
CA LEU A 196 19.87 -37.71 -1.21
C LEU A 196 20.19 -38.14 0.23
N LEU A 197 20.88 -39.27 0.43
CA LEU A 197 21.45 -39.67 1.72
C LEU A 197 22.77 -38.95 2.03
N ALA A 198 23.54 -38.60 1.01
CA ALA A 198 24.79 -37.85 1.16
C ALA A 198 24.55 -36.33 1.28
N ASN A 199 23.38 -35.84 0.86
CA ASN A 199 23.08 -34.42 0.79
C ASN A 199 21.75 -34.06 1.47
N ASP A 200 21.86 -33.80 2.78
CA ASP A 200 20.71 -33.46 3.63
C ASP A 200 19.92 -32.26 3.12
N LYS A 201 20.56 -31.26 2.52
CA LYS A 201 19.90 -30.04 1.98
C LYS A 201 18.80 -30.44 0.98
N PHE A 202 19.15 -31.23 -0.02
CA PHE A 202 18.22 -31.60 -1.10
C PHE A 202 17.28 -32.74 -0.70
N SER A 203 17.59 -33.48 0.38
CA SER A 203 16.67 -34.48 0.93
C SER A 203 15.32 -33.86 1.34
N TYR A 204 15.34 -32.63 1.87
CA TYR A 204 14.14 -31.88 2.26
C TYR A 204 13.44 -31.17 1.09
N ASP A 205 14.10 -31.07 -0.06
CA ASP A 205 13.54 -30.42 -1.25
C ASP A 205 12.69 -31.38 -2.09
N ILE A 206 12.72 -32.68 -1.81
CA ILE A 206 11.94 -33.71 -2.51
C ILE A 206 11.06 -34.48 -1.53
N LEU A 207 9.74 -34.29 -1.67
CA LEU A 207 8.75 -35.10 -0.98
C LEU A 207 8.49 -36.37 -1.78
N ARG A 208 8.52 -37.53 -1.11
CA ARG A 208 8.26 -38.83 -1.72
C ARG A 208 7.04 -39.49 -1.08
N TYR A 209 6.33 -40.28 -1.89
CA TYR A 209 5.31 -41.20 -1.39
C TYR A 209 5.96 -42.42 -0.72
N GLY A 210 5.19 -43.20 0.03
CA GLY A 210 5.69 -44.42 0.68
C GLY A 210 6.19 -45.49 -0.29
N ASN A 211 5.77 -45.44 -1.56
CA ASN A 211 6.25 -46.30 -2.65
C ASN A 211 7.55 -45.78 -3.30
N GLY A 212 8.11 -44.65 -2.84
CA GLY A 212 9.35 -44.07 -3.35
C GLY A 212 9.20 -43.08 -4.51
N SER A 213 8.01 -42.91 -5.10
CA SER A 213 7.80 -41.96 -6.20
C SER A 213 7.79 -40.51 -5.70
N ALA A 214 8.23 -39.56 -6.54
CA ALA A 214 8.19 -38.14 -6.22
C ALA A 214 6.75 -37.65 -6.09
N LYS A 215 6.42 -37.10 -4.91
CA LYS A 215 5.13 -36.47 -4.61
C LYS A 215 5.12 -35.02 -5.00
N ALA A 216 6.16 -34.30 -4.62
CA ALA A 216 6.39 -32.91 -4.95
C ALA A 216 7.87 -32.62 -4.76
N PHE A 217 8.39 -31.61 -5.44
CA PHE A 217 9.72 -31.09 -5.11
C PHE A 217 9.71 -29.57 -5.21
N ARG A 218 10.72 -28.94 -4.63
CA ARG A 218 10.98 -27.52 -4.81
C ARG A 218 12.35 -27.29 -5.41
N PHE A 219 12.51 -26.15 -6.05
CA PHE A 219 13.79 -25.60 -6.46
C PHE A 219 13.81 -24.11 -6.19
N VAL A 220 15.00 -23.55 -6.06
CA VAL A 220 15.18 -22.14 -5.68
C VAL A 220 15.84 -21.40 -6.83
N ILE A 221 15.25 -20.27 -7.22
CA ILE A 221 15.86 -19.33 -8.15
C ILE A 221 16.27 -18.09 -7.39
N ARG A 222 17.36 -17.46 -7.81
CA ARG A 222 17.75 -16.15 -7.29
C ARG A 222 17.15 -15.06 -8.14
N LEU A 223 16.48 -14.13 -7.48
CA LEU A 223 16.03 -12.89 -8.09
C LEU A 223 17.19 -11.89 -8.15
N SER A 224 17.33 -11.17 -9.25
CA SER A 224 18.32 -10.11 -9.43
C SER A 224 17.66 -8.74 -9.45
N ASN A 225 18.24 -7.80 -8.73
CA ASN A 225 17.99 -6.36 -8.87
C ASN A 225 16.51 -5.95 -8.69
N VAL A 226 15.82 -6.52 -7.70
CA VAL A 226 14.42 -6.20 -7.40
C VAL A 226 14.33 -5.12 -6.32
N SER A 227 14.85 -3.93 -6.64
CA SER A 227 15.03 -2.82 -5.69
C SER A 227 13.81 -1.90 -5.52
N THR A 228 12.87 -1.93 -6.47
CA THR A 228 11.72 -1.02 -6.50
C THR A 228 10.43 -1.81 -6.38
N ASP A 229 9.46 -1.29 -5.62
CA ASP A 229 8.16 -1.90 -5.40
C ASP A 229 7.44 -2.27 -6.70
N GLU A 230 7.50 -1.38 -7.70
CA GLU A 230 6.96 -1.65 -9.03
C GLU A 230 7.61 -2.87 -9.69
N LEU A 231 8.93 -3.02 -9.54
CA LEU A 231 9.64 -4.18 -10.07
C LEU A 231 9.26 -5.45 -9.30
N ILE A 232 9.12 -5.37 -7.98
CA ILE A 232 8.64 -6.49 -7.15
C ILE A 232 7.28 -6.97 -7.67
N TYR A 233 6.34 -6.04 -7.87
CA TYR A 233 5.02 -6.34 -8.42
C TYR A 233 5.08 -6.96 -9.83
N ARG A 234 5.83 -6.35 -10.76
CA ARG A 234 6.01 -6.87 -12.13
C ARG A 234 6.65 -8.26 -12.14
N CYS A 235 7.62 -8.50 -11.27
CA CYS A 235 8.28 -9.80 -11.13
C CYS A 235 7.34 -10.86 -10.57
N ALA A 236 6.54 -10.52 -9.56
CA ALA A 236 5.51 -11.41 -9.03
C ALA A 236 4.52 -11.82 -10.11
N ASN A 237 4.00 -10.86 -10.87
CA ASN A 237 3.06 -11.13 -11.95
C ASN A 237 3.69 -11.97 -13.08
N THR A 238 4.94 -11.70 -13.44
CA THR A 238 5.66 -12.48 -14.46
C THR A 238 5.85 -13.94 -14.03
N MET A 239 6.29 -14.17 -12.79
CA MET A 239 6.50 -15.51 -12.25
C MET A 239 5.19 -16.28 -12.12
N ARG A 240 4.13 -15.63 -11.63
CA ARG A 240 2.77 -16.20 -11.57
C ARG A 240 2.24 -16.54 -12.95
N GLY A 241 2.43 -15.66 -13.93
CA GLY A 241 2.05 -15.93 -15.32
C GLY A 241 2.75 -17.17 -15.90
N ILE A 242 4.00 -17.46 -15.53
CA ILE A 242 4.66 -18.71 -15.94
C ILE A 242 3.99 -19.92 -15.28
N CYS A 243 3.61 -19.82 -14.00
CA CYS A 243 2.87 -20.86 -13.30
C CYS A 243 1.50 -21.13 -13.94
N ASP A 244 0.74 -20.07 -14.21
CA ASP A 244 -0.62 -20.15 -14.78
C ASP A 244 -0.62 -20.71 -16.20
N ASN A 245 0.43 -20.42 -16.98
CA ASN A 245 0.62 -20.97 -18.32
C ASN A 245 1.04 -22.46 -18.32
N ASN A 246 1.41 -23.03 -17.17
CA ASN A 246 1.84 -24.42 -17.05
C ASN A 246 1.11 -25.17 -15.92
N PRO A 247 -0.24 -25.28 -16.00
CA PRO A 247 -1.05 -25.89 -14.94
C PRO A 247 -0.79 -27.39 -14.73
N GLN A 248 -0.17 -28.06 -15.71
CA GLN A 248 0.16 -29.48 -15.64
C GLN A 248 1.10 -29.82 -14.47
N TYR A 249 1.95 -28.89 -14.06
CA TYR A 249 2.95 -29.10 -13.00
C TYR A 249 2.49 -28.63 -11.62
N GLY A 250 1.34 -27.93 -11.52
CA GLY A 250 0.83 -27.37 -10.26
C GLY A 250 1.88 -26.51 -9.55
N LEU A 251 2.38 -25.48 -10.25
CA LEU A 251 3.48 -24.64 -9.80
C LEU A 251 2.99 -23.56 -8.84
N SER A 252 3.75 -23.34 -7.76
CA SER A 252 3.53 -22.22 -6.84
C SER A 252 4.86 -21.58 -6.50
N THR A 253 4.91 -20.24 -6.50
CA THR A 253 6.11 -19.49 -6.15
C THR A 253 5.96 -18.78 -4.82
N TYR A 254 7.01 -18.78 -4.00
CA TYR A 254 7.04 -18.08 -2.73
C TYR A 254 8.36 -17.33 -2.54
N THR A 255 8.25 -16.10 -2.04
CA THR A 255 9.36 -15.32 -1.52
C THR A 255 8.78 -14.30 -0.54
N PRO A 256 9.50 -13.88 0.51
CA PRO A 256 9.02 -12.83 1.41
C PRO A 256 8.62 -11.53 0.69
N LEU A 257 9.20 -11.25 -0.48
CA LEU A 257 8.84 -10.09 -1.30
C LEU A 257 7.42 -10.17 -1.89
N TRP A 258 6.85 -11.36 -2.10
CA TRP A 258 5.51 -11.48 -2.70
C TRP A 258 4.43 -10.95 -1.76
N ASN A 259 4.66 -10.99 -0.44
CA ASN A 259 3.76 -10.35 0.51
C ASN A 259 3.66 -8.83 0.29
N LEU A 260 4.73 -8.19 -0.20
CA LEU A 260 4.71 -6.77 -0.56
C LEU A 260 3.98 -6.56 -1.89
N ALA A 261 4.25 -7.41 -2.89
CA ALA A 261 3.53 -7.38 -4.17
C ALA A 261 2.01 -7.52 -3.99
N ASP A 262 1.58 -8.45 -3.14
CA ASP A 262 0.17 -8.73 -2.88
C ASP A 262 -0.53 -7.59 -2.16
N GLN A 263 0.15 -6.96 -1.21
CA GLN A 263 -0.36 -5.75 -0.58
C GLN A 263 -0.49 -4.62 -1.61
N TYR A 264 0.51 -4.43 -2.47
CA TYR A 264 0.48 -3.37 -3.48
C TYR A 264 -0.68 -3.52 -4.47
N GLU A 265 -0.96 -4.75 -4.89
CA GLU A 265 -2.07 -5.07 -5.80
C GLU A 265 -3.44 -4.70 -5.22
N ILE A 266 -3.60 -4.82 -3.91
CA ILE A 266 -4.86 -4.54 -3.20
C ILE A 266 -4.95 -3.06 -2.77
N ILE A 267 -3.85 -2.44 -2.37
CA ILE A 267 -3.82 -1.07 -1.81
C ILE A 267 -4.41 -0.05 -2.79
N TRP A 268 -4.05 -0.11 -4.07
CA TRP A 268 -4.50 0.86 -5.06
C TRP A 268 -6.03 0.86 -5.26
N PRO A 269 -6.67 -0.27 -5.66
CA PRO A 269 -8.13 -0.29 -5.84
C PRO A 269 -8.88 -0.02 -4.54
N GLN A 270 -8.37 -0.48 -3.39
CA GLN A 270 -8.99 -0.22 -2.10
C GLN A 270 -8.97 1.27 -1.75
N THR A 271 -7.84 1.95 -1.90
CA THR A 271 -7.73 3.39 -1.60
C THR A 271 -8.69 4.22 -2.43
N ILE A 272 -8.83 3.88 -3.72
CA ILE A 272 -9.77 4.55 -4.62
C ILE A 272 -11.22 4.30 -4.20
N GLN A 273 -11.57 3.06 -3.87
CA GLN A 273 -12.92 2.72 -3.39
C GLN A 273 -13.25 3.47 -2.09
N ASP A 274 -12.34 3.45 -1.12
CA ASP A 274 -12.50 4.12 0.17
C ASP A 274 -12.68 5.64 0.00
N LEU A 275 -11.92 6.26 -0.91
CA LEU A 275 -12.06 7.67 -1.26
C LEU A 275 -13.46 7.99 -1.81
N TYR A 276 -13.94 7.20 -2.78
CA TYR A 276 -15.28 7.42 -3.37
C TYR A 276 -16.40 7.23 -2.35
N ILE A 277 -16.31 6.19 -1.51
CA ILE A 277 -17.29 5.93 -0.45
C ILE A 277 -17.30 7.08 0.57
N SER A 278 -16.12 7.59 0.94
CA SER A 278 -15.99 8.72 1.87
C SER A 278 -16.63 10.01 1.33
N ILE A 279 -16.34 10.35 0.07
CA ILE A 279 -16.93 11.52 -0.60
C ILE A 279 -18.45 11.37 -0.68
N GLY A 280 -18.93 10.21 -1.13
CA GLY A 280 -20.36 9.94 -1.27
C GLY A 280 -21.10 10.05 0.07
N LYS A 281 -20.52 9.49 1.14
CA LYS A 281 -21.07 9.60 2.49
C LYS A 281 -21.14 11.05 2.97
N THR A 282 -20.07 11.82 2.74
CA THR A 282 -20.00 13.22 3.17
C THR A 282 -21.04 14.08 2.46
N GLN A 283 -21.20 13.90 1.14
CA GLN A 283 -22.22 14.59 0.35
C GLN A 283 -23.65 14.20 0.78
N MET A 284 -23.91 12.92 1.04
CA MET A 284 -25.21 12.46 1.54
C MET A 284 -25.54 13.09 2.91
N CYS A 285 -24.59 13.09 3.85
CA CYS A 285 -24.77 13.72 5.16
C CYS A 285 -25.03 15.22 5.04
N ALA A 286 -24.27 15.94 4.21
CA ALA A 286 -24.46 17.36 3.99
C ALA A 286 -25.84 17.69 3.39
N PHE A 287 -26.29 16.91 2.39
CA PHE A 287 -27.61 17.08 1.79
C PHE A 287 -28.74 16.86 2.79
N PHE A 288 -28.64 15.81 3.62
CA PHE A 288 -29.65 15.52 4.64
C PHE A 288 -29.71 16.61 5.70
N LEU A 289 -28.57 17.03 6.24
CA LEU A 289 -28.49 18.10 7.23
C LEU A 289 -29.00 19.44 6.68
N CYS A 290 -28.63 19.79 5.45
CA CYS A 290 -29.08 21.04 4.83
C CYS A 290 -30.58 21.04 4.59
N LYS A 291 -31.17 19.90 4.16
CA LYS A 291 -32.62 19.75 4.05
C LYS A 291 -33.35 19.88 5.38
N VAL A 292 -32.83 19.24 6.43
CA VAL A 292 -33.42 19.33 7.78
C VAL A 292 -33.36 20.78 8.28
N ALA A 293 -32.21 21.44 8.14
CA ALA A 293 -32.04 22.84 8.51
C ALA A 293 -33.01 23.76 7.74
N PHE A 294 -33.15 23.57 6.43
CA PHE A 294 -34.08 24.35 5.60
C PHE A 294 -35.55 24.10 5.98
N SER A 295 -35.94 22.87 6.31
CA SER A 295 -37.29 22.55 6.76
C SER A 295 -37.64 23.17 8.11
N ILE A 296 -36.67 23.29 9.03
CA ILE A 296 -36.87 23.94 10.33
C ILE A 296 -37.02 25.46 10.14
N PHE A 297 -36.19 26.06 9.28
CA PHE A 297 -36.19 27.50 9.04
C PHE A 297 -37.44 28.03 8.34
N PHE A 298 -38.14 27.20 7.55
CA PHE A 298 -39.41 27.56 6.90
C PHE A 298 -40.66 27.23 7.73
N GLN A 299 -40.50 26.62 8.92
CA GLN A 299 -41.60 26.36 9.86
C GLN A 299 -41.68 27.35 11.04
N GLN A 300 -40.77 28.33 11.13
CA GLN A 300 -40.87 29.51 12.00
C GLN A 300 -41.30 30.72 11.20
#